data_AF-A0A7Y2E6X1-F1
#
_entry.id   AF-A0A7Y2E6X1-F1
#
_cell.length_a   1.000
_cell.length_b   1.000
_cell.length_c   1.000
_cell.angle_alpha   90.00
_cell.angle_beta   90.00
_cell.angle_gamma   90.00
#
_symmetry.space_group_name_H-M   'P 1'
#
loop_
_entity.id
_entity.type
_entity.pdbx_description
1 polymer ?
#
loop_
_entity_poly.entity_id
_entity_poly.type
_entity_poly.pdbx_seq_one_letter_code
_entity_poly.pdbx_strand_id
1 'polypeptide(L)'
;MIYLTLLLAALLAQEPNTDGARSSDYEALYRSGMTYEAFLDQAEQRRRRWAQNDAKALIPPDLLTRARSTVGPFYLLAVAVDGCSDSVNTIPYLARLVAEVDGVEMRIVDSRAGREVMLSHRTPDDRPATPTVLVLDEEFREIGAFIERPAELQQWAIGAKESLATDDYMERKFAWYDEDLGRSTVEEVVAIMEFATLADDLEGEFEDDYDSTHRIDASTWVHGVHGTSPARYHVMHWNADERFAVARNGESNAYAPGMWTRIDWMSLEEIDGISPYTWAYCLTSFEAPTFDAALSAPPADRTAPMTGCGGHPFSRLSRVDTP
;
A
#
# COMPACT_ATOMS: atom_id res chain seq x y z
N MET A 1 38.21 4.69 -51.58
CA MET A 1 37.51 3.42 -51.89
C MET A 1 37.88 2.43 -50.79
N ILE A 2 37.03 1.65 -50.14
CA ILE A 2 35.58 1.43 -50.05
C ILE A 2 35.47 0.37 -48.93
N TYR A 3 34.57 0.60 -47.94
CA TYR A 3 33.84 -0.37 -47.09
C TYR A 3 34.60 -1.38 -46.19
N LEU A 4 34.41 -1.37 -44.86
CA LEU A 4 33.26 -1.82 -44.05
C LEU A 4 33.36 -3.32 -43.66
N THR A 5 33.49 -3.62 -42.37
CA THR A 5 32.64 -4.61 -41.67
C THR A 5 32.76 -4.45 -40.16
N LEU A 6 31.62 -4.15 -39.55
CA LEU A 6 31.32 -4.22 -38.12
C LEU A 6 31.48 -5.64 -37.58
N LEU A 7 31.84 -5.74 -36.30
CA LEU A 7 31.25 -6.74 -35.39
C LEU A 7 31.28 -6.19 -33.97
N LEU A 8 30.24 -5.40 -33.66
CA LEU A 8 29.84 -5.07 -32.31
C LEU A 8 29.08 -6.31 -31.78
N ALA A 9 29.71 -7.10 -30.91
CA ALA A 9 28.97 -8.12 -30.17
C ALA A 9 28.18 -7.39 -29.08
N ALA A 10 26.86 -7.28 -29.29
CA ALA A 10 25.92 -6.81 -28.29
C ALA A 10 25.95 -7.78 -27.10
N LEU A 11 26.52 -7.32 -25.97
CA LEU A 11 26.33 -7.95 -24.68
C LEU A 11 24.96 -7.51 -24.18
N LEU A 12 23.91 -8.24 -24.53
CA LEU A 12 22.62 -8.15 -23.85
C LEU A 12 22.83 -8.74 -22.46
N ALA A 13 23.16 -7.89 -21.49
CA ALA A 13 22.89 -8.18 -20.10
C ALA A 13 21.36 -8.12 -19.95
N GLN A 14 20.71 -9.29 -19.99
CA GLN A 14 19.39 -9.41 -19.39
C GLN A 14 19.58 -9.16 -17.89
N GLU A 15 19.05 -8.05 -17.39
CA GLU A 15 18.92 -7.86 -15.96
C GLU A 15 18.03 -8.98 -15.40
N PRO A 16 18.34 -9.55 -14.23
CA PRO A 16 17.47 -10.54 -13.62
C PRO A 16 16.14 -9.88 -13.30
N ASN A 17 15.07 -10.40 -13.89
CA ASN A 17 13.70 -10.04 -13.54
C ASN A 17 13.45 -10.46 -12.08
N THR A 18 13.67 -9.55 -11.13
CA THR A 18 13.57 -9.81 -9.69
C THR A 18 12.14 -9.96 -9.18
N ASP A 19 11.15 -9.53 -9.95
CA ASP A 19 9.74 -9.59 -9.55
C ASP A 19 9.16 -10.99 -9.72
N GLY A 20 9.55 -11.72 -10.77
CA GLY A 20 9.05 -13.08 -11.03
C GLY A 20 9.54 -14.14 -10.04
N ALA A 21 10.66 -13.88 -9.34
CA ALA A 21 11.17 -14.81 -8.33
C ALA A 21 10.39 -14.72 -7.00
N ARG A 22 10.05 -13.50 -6.57
CA ARG A 22 9.33 -13.26 -5.30
C ARG A 22 7.88 -13.76 -5.34
N SER A 23 7.18 -13.58 -6.46
CA SER A 23 5.78 -14.05 -6.56
C SER A 23 5.66 -15.58 -6.46
N SER A 24 6.59 -16.33 -7.07
CA SER A 24 6.60 -17.79 -7.00
C SER A 24 6.83 -18.33 -5.58
N ASP A 25 7.58 -17.59 -4.76
CA ASP A 25 7.83 -17.93 -3.35
C ASP A 25 6.59 -17.64 -2.47
N TYR A 26 5.87 -16.54 -2.73
CA TYR A 26 4.65 -16.19 -2.00
C TYR A 26 3.46 -17.08 -2.35
N GLU A 27 3.31 -17.50 -3.61
CA GLU A 27 2.30 -18.48 -3.98
C GLU A 27 2.47 -19.79 -3.20
N ALA A 28 3.68 -20.35 -3.20
CA ALA A 28 3.96 -21.60 -2.49
C ALA A 28 3.72 -21.47 -0.99
N LEU A 29 4.14 -20.35 -0.39
CA LEU A 29 3.94 -20.07 1.03
C LEU A 29 2.44 -19.92 1.36
N TYR A 30 1.69 -19.16 0.57
CA TYR A 30 0.24 -19.00 0.70
C TYR A 30 -0.48 -20.34 0.64
N ARG A 31 -0.19 -21.16 -0.38
CA ARG A 31 -0.81 -22.48 -0.56
C ARG A 31 -0.48 -23.46 0.57
N SER A 32 0.63 -23.26 1.29
CA SER A 32 0.99 -24.05 2.47
C SER A 32 0.24 -23.64 3.74
N GLY A 33 -0.34 -22.44 3.76
CA GLY A 33 -1.03 -21.89 4.92
C GLY A 33 -2.38 -22.56 5.20
N MET A 34 -2.79 -22.51 6.46
CA MET A 34 -4.09 -23.02 6.90
C MET A 34 -5.20 -21.97 6.76
N THR A 35 -6.46 -22.41 6.79
CA THR A 35 -7.59 -21.46 6.88
C THR A 35 -7.66 -20.84 8.27
N TYR A 36 -8.42 -19.75 8.38
CA TYR A 36 -8.68 -19.12 9.67
C TYR A 36 -9.39 -20.06 10.66
N GLU A 37 -10.36 -20.84 10.19
CA GLU A 37 -11.10 -21.79 11.02
C GLU A 37 -10.15 -22.86 11.60
N ALA A 38 -9.27 -23.40 10.75
CA ALA A 38 -8.30 -24.40 11.18
C ALA A 38 -7.26 -23.81 12.15
N PHE A 39 -6.87 -22.56 11.97
CA PHE A 39 -6.00 -21.84 12.91
C PHE A 39 -6.70 -21.61 14.26
N LEU A 40 -7.96 -21.17 14.25
CA LEU A 40 -8.75 -20.91 15.45
C LEU A 40 -8.98 -22.20 16.25
N ASP A 41 -9.28 -23.30 15.57
CA ASP A 41 -9.43 -24.64 16.19
C ASP A 41 -8.15 -25.15 16.85
N GLN A 42 -6.98 -24.77 16.30
CA GLN A 42 -5.66 -25.18 16.80
C GLN A 42 -5.07 -24.22 17.84
N ALA A 43 -5.67 -23.04 18.06
CA ALA A 43 -5.15 -22.04 18.99
C ALA A 43 -5.14 -22.58 20.44
N GLU A 44 -3.98 -22.56 21.08
CA GLU A 44 -3.79 -22.99 22.48
C GLU A 44 -3.67 -21.78 23.41
N GLN A 45 -3.08 -20.70 22.90
CA GLN A 45 -2.86 -19.44 23.61
C GLN A 45 -3.95 -18.42 23.28
N ARG A 46 -4.23 -17.53 24.25
CA ARG A 46 -5.23 -16.45 24.12
C ARG A 46 -6.62 -16.89 23.65
N ARG A 47 -6.97 -18.18 23.76
CA ARG A 47 -8.23 -18.79 23.27
C ARG A 47 -9.48 -17.98 23.57
N ARG A 48 -9.62 -17.49 24.81
CA ARG A 48 -10.77 -16.67 25.20
C ARG A 48 -10.89 -15.41 24.34
N ARG A 49 -9.78 -14.71 24.10
CA ARG A 49 -9.79 -13.46 23.33
C ARG A 49 -9.98 -13.72 21.83
N TRP A 50 -9.38 -14.79 21.31
CA TRP A 50 -9.65 -15.25 19.93
C TRP A 50 -11.15 -15.52 19.73
N ALA A 51 -11.78 -16.31 20.60
CA ALA A 51 -13.21 -16.59 20.53
C ALA A 51 -14.08 -15.33 20.71
N GLN A 52 -13.70 -14.41 21.59
CA GLN A 52 -14.43 -13.14 21.79
C GLN A 52 -14.34 -12.23 20.58
N ASN A 53 -13.15 -12.08 19.99
CA ASN A 53 -12.93 -11.23 18.84
C ASN A 53 -13.57 -11.83 17.58
N ASP A 54 -13.51 -13.15 17.39
CA ASP A 54 -14.24 -13.87 16.33
C ASP A 54 -15.75 -13.64 16.41
N ALA A 55 -16.33 -13.82 17.60
CA ALA A 55 -17.77 -13.67 17.81
C ALA A 55 -18.27 -12.23 17.63
N LYS A 56 -17.44 -11.22 17.90
CA LYS A 56 -17.80 -9.80 17.79
C LYS A 56 -17.34 -9.15 16.49
N ALA A 57 -16.52 -9.83 15.67
CA ALA A 57 -16.00 -9.28 14.44
C ALA A 57 -17.13 -8.96 13.47
N LEU A 58 -17.25 -7.67 13.12
CA LEU A 58 -18.22 -7.11 12.20
C LEU A 58 -17.49 -6.08 11.34
N ILE A 59 -17.75 -6.07 10.03
CA ILE A 59 -17.18 -5.05 9.14
C ILE A 59 -18.08 -3.82 9.15
N PRO A 60 -17.54 -2.62 9.43
CA PRO A 60 -18.28 -1.38 9.27
C PRO A 60 -18.87 -1.27 7.84
N PRO A 61 -20.15 -0.90 7.66
CA PRO A 61 -20.81 -0.91 6.35
C PRO A 61 -20.12 -0.06 5.28
N ASP A 62 -19.48 1.03 5.68
CA ASP A 62 -18.68 1.89 4.80
C ASP A 62 -17.47 1.15 4.24
N LEU A 63 -16.72 0.44 5.09
CA LEU A 63 -15.56 -0.36 4.68
C LEU A 63 -15.95 -1.59 3.86
N LEU A 64 -17.09 -2.22 4.18
CA LEU A 64 -17.59 -3.35 3.40
C LEU A 64 -17.99 -2.93 1.98
N THR A 65 -18.62 -1.76 1.84
CA THR A 65 -19.00 -1.21 0.53
C THR A 65 -17.76 -0.92 -0.31
N ARG A 66 -16.75 -0.29 0.31
CA ARG A 66 -15.43 -0.04 -0.28
C ARG A 66 -14.75 -1.31 -0.76
N ALA A 67 -14.62 -2.32 0.12
CA ALA A 67 -14.01 -3.61 -0.20
C ALA A 67 -14.72 -4.33 -1.36
N ARG A 68 -16.06 -4.33 -1.39
CA ARG A 68 -16.84 -4.96 -2.48
C ARG A 68 -16.77 -4.23 -3.82
N SER A 69 -16.27 -3.00 -3.83
CA SER A 69 -16.09 -2.20 -5.04
C SER A 69 -14.72 -2.45 -5.70
N THR A 70 -13.83 -3.21 -5.04
CA THR A 70 -12.53 -3.60 -5.58
C THR A 70 -12.66 -4.69 -6.65
N VAL A 71 -11.74 -4.71 -7.62
CA VAL A 71 -11.73 -5.66 -8.75
C VAL A 71 -10.47 -6.51 -8.69
N GLY A 72 -10.66 -7.82 -8.59
CA GLY A 72 -9.59 -8.83 -8.60
C GLY A 72 -9.86 -9.92 -7.56
N PRO A 73 -9.33 -11.15 -7.73
CA PRO A 73 -9.15 -12.00 -6.59
C PRO A 73 -7.98 -11.44 -5.75
N PHE A 74 -8.18 -11.35 -4.44
CA PHE A 74 -7.13 -10.93 -3.50
C PHE A 74 -6.76 -12.07 -2.58
N TYR A 75 -5.47 -12.31 -2.41
CA TYR A 75 -4.96 -13.33 -1.49
C TYR A 75 -4.23 -12.69 -0.30
N LEU A 76 -4.82 -12.82 0.89
CA LEU A 76 -4.23 -12.39 2.14
C LEU A 76 -3.31 -13.47 2.71
N LEU A 77 -1.99 -13.26 2.64
CA LEU A 77 -1.00 -14.11 3.30
C LEU A 77 -0.68 -13.55 4.70
N ALA A 78 -1.27 -14.15 5.73
CA ALA A 78 -1.06 -13.74 7.11
C ALA A 78 0.02 -14.58 7.81
N VAL A 79 1.08 -13.94 8.26
CA VAL A 79 2.05 -14.51 9.20
C VAL A 79 1.59 -14.21 10.62
N ALA A 80 1.00 -15.19 11.30
CA ALA A 80 0.39 -14.99 12.62
C ALA A 80 0.62 -16.16 13.58
N VAL A 81 0.59 -15.88 14.88
CA VAL A 81 0.66 -16.89 15.94
C VAL A 81 -0.39 -16.63 17.01
N ASP A 82 -0.90 -17.68 17.64
CA ASP A 82 -2.00 -17.63 18.61
C ASP A 82 -1.64 -16.86 19.90
N GLY A 83 -0.37 -16.85 20.29
CA GLY A 83 0.15 -16.15 21.46
C GLY A 83 0.40 -14.65 21.27
N CYS A 84 0.33 -14.13 20.05
CA CYS A 84 0.59 -12.71 19.78
C CYS A 84 -0.58 -11.83 20.22
N SER A 85 -0.30 -10.74 20.95
CA SER A 85 -1.31 -9.78 21.40
C SER A 85 -1.97 -9.03 20.26
N ASP A 86 -1.24 -8.77 19.19
CA ASP A 86 -1.69 -7.94 18.08
C ASP A 86 -2.44 -8.84 17.09
N SER A 87 -1.96 -10.07 16.84
CA SER A 87 -2.65 -11.03 15.95
C SER A 87 -4.06 -11.34 16.43
N VAL A 88 -4.27 -11.57 17.74
CA VAL A 88 -5.60 -11.85 18.27
C VAL A 88 -6.59 -10.69 18.12
N ASN A 89 -6.11 -9.44 17.99
CA ASN A 89 -6.97 -8.27 17.83
C ASN A 89 -7.08 -7.78 16.37
N THR A 90 -6.41 -8.43 15.43
CA THR A 90 -6.40 -8.05 14.01
C THR A 90 -7.01 -9.15 13.15
N ILE A 91 -6.49 -10.38 13.24
CA ILE A 91 -6.82 -11.47 12.32
C ILE A 91 -8.32 -11.84 12.29
N PRO A 92 -9.08 -11.86 13.42
CA PRO A 92 -10.51 -12.17 13.36
C PRO A 92 -11.33 -11.20 12.51
N TYR A 93 -10.96 -9.91 12.48
CA TYR A 93 -11.64 -8.91 11.67
C TYR A 93 -11.31 -9.05 10.19
N LEU A 94 -10.06 -9.41 9.85
CA LEU A 94 -9.70 -9.75 8.46
C LEU A 94 -10.39 -11.04 7.99
N ALA A 95 -10.53 -12.03 8.86
CA ALA A 95 -11.30 -13.23 8.55
C ALA A 95 -12.77 -12.91 8.28
N ARG A 96 -13.37 -12.00 9.06
CA ARG A 96 -14.73 -11.52 8.80
C ARG A 96 -14.84 -10.78 7.47
N LEU A 97 -13.86 -9.94 7.12
CA LEU A 97 -13.81 -9.24 5.82
C LEU A 97 -13.81 -10.24 4.67
N VAL A 98 -12.89 -11.20 4.71
CA VAL A 98 -12.74 -12.29 3.73
C VAL A 98 -14.04 -13.10 3.57
N ALA A 99 -14.77 -13.34 4.67
CA ALA A 99 -16.03 -14.07 4.62
C ALA A 99 -17.20 -13.27 4.02
N GLU A 100 -17.09 -11.94 3.92
CA GLU A 100 -18.17 -11.06 3.43
C GLU A 100 -17.91 -10.44 2.05
N VAL A 101 -16.70 -10.60 1.51
CA VAL A 101 -16.27 -10.04 0.23
C VAL A 101 -15.86 -11.19 -0.71
N ASP A 102 -16.65 -11.40 -1.75
CA ASP A 102 -16.35 -12.41 -2.78
C ASP A 102 -15.02 -12.08 -3.48
N GLY A 103 -14.23 -13.12 -3.79
CA GLY A 103 -12.93 -12.96 -4.45
C GLY A 103 -11.76 -12.67 -3.50
N VAL A 104 -12.00 -12.45 -2.20
CA VAL A 104 -10.92 -12.32 -1.21
C VAL A 104 -10.75 -13.63 -0.47
N GLU A 105 -9.53 -14.13 -0.34
CA GLU A 105 -9.20 -15.35 0.41
C GLU A 105 -8.01 -15.13 1.33
N MET A 106 -8.01 -15.75 2.52
CA MET A 106 -6.89 -15.65 3.47
C MET A 106 -6.30 -17.01 3.84
N ARG A 107 -4.97 -17.07 3.94
CA ARG A 107 -4.22 -18.20 4.48
C ARG A 107 -3.26 -17.74 5.56
N ILE A 108 -3.12 -18.56 6.61
CA ILE A 108 -2.29 -18.27 7.76
C ILE A 108 -1.10 -19.22 7.79
N VAL A 109 0.10 -18.66 7.90
CA VAL A 109 1.36 -19.38 8.17
C VAL A 109 1.94 -18.93 9.50
N ASP A 110 2.71 -19.80 10.16
CA ASP A 110 3.37 -19.44 11.41
C ASP A 110 4.61 -18.54 11.17
N SER A 111 5.13 -17.96 12.25
CA SER A 111 6.29 -17.06 12.20
C SER A 111 7.60 -17.73 11.79
N ARG A 112 7.66 -19.06 11.75
CA ARG A 112 8.82 -19.80 11.26
C ARG A 112 8.78 -19.91 9.75
N ALA A 113 7.64 -20.32 9.18
CA ALA A 113 7.42 -20.40 7.74
C ALA A 113 7.44 -19.01 7.10
N GLY A 114 6.74 -18.04 7.70
CA GLY A 114 6.67 -16.64 7.25
C GLY A 114 7.85 -15.77 7.69
N ARG A 115 9.00 -16.35 8.08
CA ARG A 115 10.13 -15.59 8.61
C ARG A 115 10.67 -14.56 7.61
N GLU A 116 10.79 -14.94 6.34
CA GLU A 116 11.31 -14.04 5.30
C GLU A 116 10.37 -12.84 5.12
N VAL A 117 9.06 -13.09 5.01
CA VAL A 117 8.02 -12.06 4.93
C VAL A 117 8.16 -11.02 6.05
N MET A 118 8.31 -11.44 7.31
CA MET A 118 8.49 -10.48 8.41
C MET A 118 9.83 -9.74 8.38
N LEU A 119 10.88 -10.31 7.78
CA LEU A 119 12.19 -9.67 7.69
C LEU A 119 12.26 -8.63 6.57
N SER A 120 11.52 -8.85 5.48
CA SER A 120 11.33 -7.89 4.39
C SER A 120 10.32 -6.80 4.74
N HIS A 121 9.38 -7.07 5.64
CA HIS A 121 8.33 -6.14 6.08
C HIS A 121 8.45 -5.79 7.56
N ARG A 122 9.42 -4.94 7.88
CA ARG A 122 9.71 -4.55 9.26
C ARG A 122 8.83 -3.40 9.72
N THR A 123 8.55 -3.39 11.02
CA THR A 123 7.93 -2.24 11.70
C THR A 123 8.83 -1.00 11.59
N PRO A 124 8.32 0.23 11.78
CA PRO A 124 9.15 1.44 11.72
C PRO A 124 10.29 1.49 12.74
N ASP A 125 10.17 0.74 13.84
CA ASP A 125 11.24 0.52 14.82
C ASP A 125 12.14 -0.70 14.49
N ASP A 126 12.18 -1.10 13.21
CA ASP A 126 13.06 -2.10 12.59
C ASP A 126 12.92 -3.54 13.11
N ARG A 127 11.72 -3.95 13.53
CA ARG A 127 11.46 -5.32 14.03
C ARG A 127 10.68 -6.17 13.03
N PRO A 128 11.01 -7.46 12.90
CA PRO A 128 10.04 -8.44 12.39
C PRO A 128 8.94 -8.63 13.43
N ALA A 129 7.68 -8.68 12.99
CA ALA A 129 6.54 -8.74 13.89
C ALA A 129 5.39 -9.59 13.33
N THR A 130 4.54 -10.09 14.22
CA THR A 130 3.25 -10.67 13.85
C THR A 130 2.12 -9.79 14.37
N PRO A 131 0.98 -9.68 13.67
CA PRO A 131 0.76 -10.22 12.34
C PRO A 131 1.47 -9.38 11.29
N THR A 132 2.09 -10.01 10.29
CA THR A 132 2.38 -9.35 9.01
C THR A 132 1.43 -9.96 8.00
N VAL A 133 0.66 -9.14 7.29
CA VAL A 133 -0.35 -9.61 6.33
C VAL A 133 -0.05 -8.98 4.99
N LEU A 134 0.38 -9.78 4.01
CA LEU A 134 0.50 -9.34 2.63
C LEU A 134 -0.86 -9.40 1.94
N VAL A 135 -1.16 -8.41 1.12
CA VAL A 135 -2.24 -8.45 0.14
C VAL A 135 -1.62 -8.73 -1.22
N LEU A 136 -2.03 -9.83 -1.85
CA LEU A 136 -1.48 -10.29 -3.11
C LEU A 136 -2.53 -10.28 -4.24
N ASP A 137 -2.08 -10.06 -5.47
CA ASP A 137 -2.88 -10.10 -6.71
C ASP A 137 -3.15 -11.54 -7.20
N GLU A 138 -3.80 -11.69 -8.36
CA GLU A 138 -4.12 -13.00 -8.96
C GLU A 138 -2.90 -13.89 -9.26
N GLU A 139 -1.72 -13.29 -9.48
CA GLU A 139 -0.45 -13.97 -9.71
C GLU A 139 0.43 -14.05 -8.45
N PHE A 140 -0.13 -13.77 -7.27
CA PHE A 140 0.58 -13.76 -6.00
C PHE A 140 1.72 -12.73 -5.93
N ARG A 141 1.66 -11.65 -6.72
CA ARG A 141 2.52 -10.49 -6.53
C ARG A 141 2.01 -9.66 -5.37
N GLU A 142 2.94 -9.09 -4.61
CA GLU A 142 2.59 -8.23 -3.49
C GLU A 142 2.11 -6.86 -3.97
N ILE A 143 0.90 -6.49 -3.55
CA ILE A 143 0.33 -5.14 -3.72
C ILE A 143 0.77 -4.25 -2.56
N GLY A 144 0.75 -4.80 -1.34
CA GLY A 144 1.18 -4.12 -0.13
C GLY A 144 1.01 -5.00 1.11
N ALA A 145 1.36 -4.44 2.28
CA ALA A 145 1.37 -5.18 3.53
C ALA A 145 0.84 -4.36 4.72
N PHE A 146 0.04 -5.02 5.57
CA PHE A 146 -0.25 -4.57 6.92
C PHE A 146 0.77 -5.16 7.91
N ILE A 147 1.41 -4.32 8.73
CA ILE A 147 2.54 -4.72 9.59
C ILE A 147 2.26 -4.44 11.06
N GLU A 148 2.02 -5.51 11.82
CA GLU A 148 1.80 -5.58 13.27
C GLU A 148 0.54 -4.88 13.78
N ARG A 149 0.42 -3.58 13.53
CA ARG A 149 -0.58 -2.67 14.11
C ARG A 149 -0.99 -1.62 13.08
N PRO A 150 -2.24 -1.11 13.14
CA PRO A 150 -2.63 0.06 12.37
C PRO A 150 -1.73 1.25 12.69
N ALA A 151 -1.53 2.15 11.71
CA ALA A 151 -0.60 3.26 11.75
C ALA A 151 -0.76 4.12 13.02
N GLU A 152 -2.00 4.44 13.39
CA GLU A 152 -2.32 5.22 14.60
C GLU A 152 -1.81 4.53 15.88
N LEU A 153 -2.16 3.25 16.07
CA LEU A 153 -1.74 2.50 17.24
C LEU A 153 -0.22 2.28 17.24
N GLN A 154 0.38 2.06 16.07
CA GLN A 154 1.82 1.90 15.92
C GLN A 154 2.57 3.16 16.34
N GLN A 155 2.11 4.34 15.92
CA GLN A 155 2.66 5.65 16.29
C GLN A 155 2.64 5.86 17.81
N TRP A 156 1.47 5.66 18.43
CA TRP A 156 1.35 5.75 19.89
C TRP A 156 2.30 4.77 20.58
N ALA A 157 2.33 3.53 20.12
CA ALA A 157 3.03 2.46 20.81
C ALA A 157 4.55 2.57 20.75
N ILE A 158 5.12 3.13 19.67
CA ILE A 158 6.56 3.40 19.58
C ILE A 158 6.97 4.41 20.66
N GLY A 159 6.23 5.52 20.81
CA GLY A 159 6.52 6.52 21.85
C GLY A 159 6.21 6.05 23.28
N ALA A 160 5.14 5.27 23.45
CA ALA A 160 4.70 4.80 24.76
C ALA A 160 5.64 3.75 25.38
N LYS A 161 6.34 2.96 24.56
CA LYS A 161 7.20 1.86 25.01
C LYS A 161 8.42 2.34 25.82
N GLU A 162 8.88 3.57 25.60
CA GLU A 162 9.99 4.16 26.36
C GLU A 162 9.53 4.77 27.70
N SER A 163 8.24 5.06 27.84
CA SER A 163 7.72 5.92 28.91
C SER A 163 6.75 5.21 29.87
N LEU A 164 6.19 4.07 29.50
CA LEU A 164 5.23 3.31 30.31
C LEU A 164 5.82 2.03 30.88
N ALA A 165 5.35 1.63 32.07
CA ALA A 165 5.54 0.27 32.55
C ALA A 165 4.85 -0.73 31.63
N THR A 166 5.36 -1.96 31.55
CA THR A 166 4.85 -2.98 30.62
C THR A 166 3.36 -3.27 30.81
N ASP A 167 2.88 -3.34 32.05
CA ASP A 167 1.47 -3.62 32.32
C ASP A 167 0.57 -2.47 31.86
N ASP A 168 0.94 -1.22 32.15
CA ASP A 168 0.22 -0.02 31.71
C ASP A 168 0.20 0.09 30.17
N TYR A 169 1.32 -0.22 29.53
CA TYR A 169 1.43 -0.27 28.07
C TYR A 169 0.46 -1.31 27.49
N MET A 170 0.44 -2.52 28.05
CA MET A 170 -0.43 -3.59 27.56
C MET A 170 -1.90 -3.30 27.81
N GLU A 171 -2.25 -2.74 28.97
CA GLU A 171 -3.62 -2.34 29.32
C GLU A 171 -4.15 -1.30 28.33
N ARG A 172 -3.39 -0.22 28.09
CA ARG A 172 -3.79 0.83 27.14
C ARG A 172 -3.87 0.30 25.70
N LYS A 173 -2.92 -0.55 25.28
CA LYS A 173 -2.94 -1.16 23.95
C LYS A 173 -4.21 -2.00 23.76
N PHE A 174 -4.58 -2.81 24.75
CA PHE A 174 -5.79 -3.61 24.66
C PHE A 174 -7.07 -2.77 24.73
N ALA A 175 -7.08 -1.70 25.53
CA ALA A 175 -8.20 -0.77 25.56
C ALA A 175 -8.43 -0.12 24.20
N TRP A 176 -7.37 0.33 23.52
CA TRP A 176 -7.45 0.86 22.16
C TRP A 176 -8.05 -0.18 21.20
N TYR A 177 -7.58 -1.42 21.22
CA TYR A 177 -8.13 -2.49 20.37
C TYR A 177 -9.60 -2.82 20.67
N ASP A 178 -10.01 -2.74 21.94
CA ASP A 178 -11.39 -2.98 22.35
C ASP A 178 -12.33 -1.83 21.92
N GLU A 179 -11.80 -0.62 21.75
CA GLU A 179 -12.51 0.55 21.23
C GLU A 179 -12.56 0.56 19.69
N ASP A 180 -11.43 0.32 19.02
CA ASP A 180 -11.30 0.32 17.56
C ASP A 180 -12.12 -0.80 16.89
N LEU A 181 -12.26 -1.95 17.58
CA LEU A 181 -12.99 -3.12 17.06
C LEU A 181 -12.52 -3.53 15.66
N GLY A 182 -11.22 -3.39 15.38
CA GLY A 182 -10.61 -3.77 14.11
C GLY A 182 -10.89 -2.83 12.95
N ARG A 183 -11.56 -1.68 13.16
CA ARG A 183 -11.88 -0.72 12.10
C ARG A 183 -10.63 -0.25 11.36
N SER A 184 -9.63 0.29 12.07
CA SER A 184 -8.41 0.78 11.41
C SER A 184 -7.63 -0.33 10.71
N THR A 185 -7.63 -1.55 11.25
CA THR A 185 -7.00 -2.71 10.61
C THR A 185 -7.66 -3.02 9.26
N VAL A 186 -9.00 -3.12 9.24
CA VAL A 186 -9.76 -3.41 8.03
C VAL A 186 -9.62 -2.27 7.03
N GLU A 187 -9.67 -1.02 7.48
CA GLU A 187 -9.52 0.16 6.64
C GLU A 187 -8.18 0.16 5.89
N GLU A 188 -7.07 -0.13 6.56
CA GLU A 188 -5.75 -0.19 5.91
C GLU A 188 -5.66 -1.35 4.90
N VAL A 189 -6.20 -2.53 5.20
CA VAL A 189 -6.21 -3.65 4.25
C VAL A 189 -7.11 -3.36 3.05
N VAL A 190 -8.29 -2.77 3.26
CA VAL A 190 -9.18 -2.34 2.18
C VAL A 190 -8.52 -1.26 1.33
N ALA A 191 -7.79 -0.32 1.91
CA ALA A 191 -7.04 0.67 1.15
C ALA A 191 -5.96 0.04 0.26
N ILE A 192 -5.30 -1.05 0.69
CA ILE A 192 -4.36 -1.81 -0.15
C ILE A 192 -5.10 -2.50 -1.32
N MET A 193 -6.29 -3.07 -1.06
CA MET A 193 -7.10 -3.69 -2.13
C MET A 193 -7.64 -2.67 -3.14
N GLU A 194 -8.14 -1.53 -2.65
CA GLU A 194 -8.56 -0.41 -3.49
C GLU A 194 -7.42 0.11 -4.33
N PHE A 195 -6.21 0.15 -3.75
CA PHE A 195 -5.04 0.54 -4.49
C PHE A 195 -4.80 -0.35 -5.72
N ALA A 196 -4.85 -1.68 -5.58
CA ALA A 196 -4.72 -2.58 -6.75
C ALA A 196 -5.77 -2.34 -7.83
N THR A 197 -6.99 -1.96 -7.44
CA THR A 197 -8.07 -1.65 -8.41
C THR A 197 -7.78 -0.36 -9.19
N LEU A 198 -7.06 0.58 -8.59
CA LEU A 198 -6.67 1.85 -9.21
C LEU A 198 -5.34 1.79 -9.95
N ALA A 199 -4.46 0.89 -9.49
CA ALA A 199 -3.12 0.70 -9.98
C ALA A 199 -3.13 0.43 -11.48
N ASP A 200 -4.04 -0.41 -11.98
CA ASP A 200 -4.11 -0.70 -13.42
C ASP A 200 -4.30 0.57 -14.27
N ASP A 201 -5.06 1.56 -13.78
CA ASP A 201 -5.32 2.80 -14.51
C ASP A 201 -4.25 3.88 -14.28
N LEU A 202 -3.63 3.92 -13.08
CA LEU A 202 -2.68 4.96 -12.67
C LEU A 202 -1.20 4.56 -12.78
N GLU A 203 -0.90 3.26 -12.80
CA GLU A 203 0.46 2.74 -12.95
C GLU A 203 0.87 2.68 -14.40
N GLY A 204 2.18 2.82 -14.64
CA GLY A 204 2.80 2.75 -15.94
C GLY A 204 3.77 3.90 -16.18
N GLU A 205 4.11 4.07 -17.45
CA GLU A 205 4.94 5.16 -17.93
C GLU A 205 4.06 6.21 -18.60
N PHE A 206 4.30 7.48 -18.27
CA PHE A 206 3.53 8.61 -18.76
C PHE A 206 4.45 9.77 -19.15
N GLU A 207 3.99 10.58 -20.09
CA GLU A 207 4.54 11.89 -20.41
C GLU A 207 3.50 12.96 -20.08
N ASP A 208 3.94 14.06 -19.46
CA ASP A 208 3.11 15.22 -19.20
C ASP A 208 3.18 16.27 -20.32
N ASP A 209 2.28 17.25 -20.26
CA ASP A 209 2.22 18.36 -21.21
C ASP A 209 3.34 19.41 -21.05
N TYR A 210 4.35 19.11 -20.24
CA TYR A 210 5.58 19.88 -20.02
C TYR A 210 6.84 19.11 -20.42
N ASP A 211 6.71 18.03 -21.19
CA ASP A 211 7.79 17.15 -21.62
C ASP A 211 8.54 16.47 -20.45
N SER A 212 7.86 16.30 -19.31
CA SER A 212 8.36 15.52 -18.16
C SER A 212 7.85 14.08 -18.24
N THR A 213 8.64 13.17 -17.66
CA THR A 213 8.36 11.73 -17.65
C THR A 213 7.93 11.29 -16.26
N HIS A 214 6.99 10.35 -16.21
CA HIS A 214 6.52 9.75 -14.98
C HIS A 214 6.57 8.24 -15.09
N ARG A 215 7.14 7.58 -14.09
CA ARG A 215 6.99 6.15 -13.88
C ARG A 215 6.30 5.93 -12.55
N ILE A 216 5.10 5.37 -12.60
CA ILE A 216 4.22 5.22 -11.45
C ILE A 216 4.01 3.73 -11.22
N ASP A 217 4.31 3.29 -10.00
CA ASP A 217 4.04 1.96 -9.47
C ASP A 217 3.41 2.08 -8.07
N ALA A 218 2.98 0.95 -7.51
CA ALA A 218 2.30 0.88 -6.23
C ALA A 218 2.93 1.66 -5.10
N SER A 219 4.25 1.61 -5.06
CA SER A 219 5.06 2.08 -3.95
C SER A 219 5.85 3.35 -4.30
N THR A 220 5.88 3.74 -5.57
CA THR A 220 6.82 4.74 -6.06
C THR A 220 6.24 5.54 -7.23
N TRP A 221 6.38 6.86 -7.14
CA TRP A 221 6.25 7.76 -8.28
C TRP A 221 7.62 8.37 -8.58
N VAL A 222 8.15 8.13 -9.77
CA VAL A 222 9.38 8.77 -10.27
C VAL A 222 8.99 9.85 -11.27
N HIS A 223 9.42 11.08 -11.02
CA HIS A 223 9.18 12.24 -11.88
C HIS A 223 10.52 12.72 -12.47
N GLY A 224 10.70 12.53 -13.77
CA GLY A 224 11.89 12.93 -14.51
C GLY A 224 11.65 14.20 -15.33
N VAL A 225 12.39 15.26 -15.01
CA VAL A 225 12.41 16.51 -15.80
C VAL A 225 13.69 16.56 -16.61
N HIS A 226 13.59 16.86 -17.91
CA HIS A 226 14.73 16.90 -18.82
C HIS A 226 15.89 17.76 -18.26
N GLY A 227 17.09 17.19 -18.23
CA GLY A 227 18.29 17.87 -17.75
C GLY A 227 18.47 17.91 -16.22
N THR A 228 17.61 17.22 -15.45
CA THR A 228 17.75 17.12 -13.98
C THR A 228 17.80 15.66 -13.52
N SER A 229 18.19 15.44 -12.26
CA SER A 229 18.06 14.12 -11.64
C SER A 229 16.58 13.86 -11.29
N PRO A 230 16.03 12.67 -11.61
CA PRO A 230 14.63 12.38 -11.31
C PRO A 230 14.31 12.50 -9.82
N ALA A 231 13.18 13.13 -9.51
CA ALA A 231 12.61 13.09 -8.17
C ALA A 231 11.92 11.74 -7.95
N ARG A 232 12.09 11.16 -6.75
CA ARG A 232 11.44 9.93 -6.34
C ARG A 232 10.52 10.20 -5.16
N TYR A 233 9.30 9.72 -5.23
CA TYR A 233 8.32 9.81 -4.16
C TYR A 233 7.94 8.37 -3.78
N HIS A 234 8.17 7.98 -2.53
CA HIS A 234 7.79 6.69 -2.00
C HIS A 234 6.36 6.78 -1.48
N VAL A 235 5.40 6.22 -2.20
CA VAL A 235 3.98 6.34 -1.89
C VAL A 235 3.64 5.47 -0.69
N MET A 236 3.08 6.11 0.35
CA MET A 236 2.73 5.45 1.62
C MET A 236 1.22 5.28 1.78
N HIS A 237 0.42 6.03 1.03
CA HIS A 237 -1.03 5.99 1.11
C HIS A 237 -1.66 6.42 -0.21
N TRP A 238 -2.69 5.69 -0.64
CA TRP A 238 -3.56 6.02 -1.76
C TRP A 238 -4.99 6.14 -1.26
N ASN A 239 -5.74 7.10 -1.80
CA ASN A 239 -7.15 7.30 -1.56
C ASN A 239 -7.88 7.52 -2.89
N ALA A 240 -8.57 6.48 -3.34
CA ALA A 240 -9.31 6.43 -4.59
C ALA A 240 -10.45 7.44 -4.65
N ASP A 241 -11.27 7.41 -3.60
CA ASP A 241 -12.56 8.10 -3.52
C ASP A 241 -12.34 9.61 -3.55
N GLU A 242 -11.32 10.08 -2.82
CA GLU A 242 -10.92 11.47 -2.79
C GLU A 242 -9.84 11.82 -3.83
N ARG A 243 -9.39 10.83 -4.60
CA ARG A 243 -8.40 10.92 -5.69
C ARG A 243 -7.09 11.59 -5.28
N PHE A 244 -6.44 11.10 -4.24
CA PHE A 244 -5.11 11.57 -3.86
C PHE A 244 -4.20 10.47 -3.30
N ALA A 245 -2.90 10.74 -3.29
CA ALA A 245 -1.88 9.91 -2.66
C ALA A 245 -1.03 10.76 -1.72
N VAL A 246 -0.44 10.13 -0.70
CA VAL A 246 0.58 10.73 0.16
C VAL A 246 1.87 9.92 0.04
N ALA A 247 2.96 10.61 -0.27
CA ALA A 247 4.26 10.01 -0.51
C ALA A 247 5.35 10.71 0.29
N ARG A 248 6.37 9.94 0.69
CA ARG A 248 7.60 10.47 1.29
C ARG A 248 8.60 10.78 0.18
N ASN A 249 9.12 12.00 0.17
CA ASN A 249 10.11 12.46 -0.79
C ASN A 249 11.44 11.71 -0.54
N GLY A 250 12.06 11.21 -1.59
CA GLY A 250 13.38 10.58 -1.51
C GLY A 250 14.43 11.54 -0.92
N GLU A 251 15.32 11.00 -0.09
CA GLU A 251 16.41 11.77 0.55
C GLU A 251 17.37 12.42 -0.47
N SER A 252 17.40 11.89 -1.69
CA SER A 252 18.21 12.41 -2.80
C SER A 252 17.47 13.40 -3.71
N ASN A 253 16.20 13.71 -3.45
CA ASN A 253 15.46 14.65 -4.27
C ASN A 253 16.09 16.05 -4.16
N ALA A 254 16.21 16.75 -5.29
CA ALA A 254 16.78 18.09 -5.33
C ALA A 254 15.95 19.11 -4.54
N TYR A 255 14.66 18.83 -4.35
CA TYR A 255 13.72 19.67 -3.63
C TYR A 255 12.99 18.87 -2.54
N ALA A 256 12.85 19.48 -1.35
CA ALA A 256 12.19 18.94 -0.17
C ALA A 256 12.54 17.47 0.17
N PRO A 257 13.83 17.09 0.26
CA PRO A 257 14.22 15.71 0.57
C PRO A 257 13.71 15.27 1.95
N GLY A 258 13.20 14.04 2.04
CA GLY A 258 12.71 13.44 3.28
C GLY A 258 11.35 13.97 3.79
N MET A 259 10.82 15.04 3.18
CA MET A 259 9.52 15.64 3.48
C MET A 259 8.36 14.82 2.87
N TRP A 260 7.13 15.27 3.08
CA TRP A 260 5.93 14.59 2.60
C TRP A 260 5.21 15.39 1.52
N THR A 261 4.71 14.68 0.50
CA THR A 261 3.99 15.24 -0.63
C THR A 261 2.60 14.61 -0.72
N ARG A 262 1.58 15.45 -0.91
CA ARG A 262 0.23 15.03 -1.33
C ARG A 262 0.09 15.26 -2.84
N ILE A 263 -0.36 14.22 -3.54
CA ILE A 263 -0.54 14.20 -4.99
C ILE A 263 -2.02 13.96 -5.28
N ASP A 264 -2.73 14.97 -5.77
CA ASP A 264 -4.14 14.86 -6.15
C ASP A 264 -4.26 14.62 -7.66
N TRP A 265 -5.26 13.86 -8.10
CA TRP A 265 -5.51 13.62 -9.52
C TRP A 265 -6.98 13.79 -9.93
N MET A 266 -7.21 13.90 -11.24
CA MET A 266 -8.54 13.89 -11.86
C MET A 266 -8.53 13.17 -13.20
N SER A 267 -9.64 12.52 -13.55
CA SER A 267 -9.86 11.97 -14.89
C SER A 267 -10.12 13.10 -15.89
N LEU A 268 -9.65 12.93 -17.12
CA LEU A 268 -9.92 13.79 -18.26
C LEU A 268 -10.78 13.10 -19.33
N GLU A 269 -11.15 11.83 -19.16
CA GLU A 269 -11.76 11.00 -20.22
C GLU A 269 -13.07 11.58 -20.77
N GLU A 270 -13.82 12.31 -19.96
CA GLU A 270 -15.08 12.94 -20.35
C GLU A 270 -14.91 14.29 -21.09
N ILE A 271 -13.67 14.76 -21.28
CA ILE A 271 -13.37 16.05 -21.91
C ILE A 271 -13.10 15.85 -23.41
N ASP A 272 -14.03 16.33 -24.24
CA ASP A 272 -13.88 16.28 -25.70
C ASP A 272 -12.61 17.00 -26.19
N GLY A 273 -11.83 16.31 -27.03
CA GLY A 273 -10.64 16.87 -27.67
C GLY A 273 -9.39 16.93 -26.78
N ILE A 274 -9.39 16.28 -25.61
CA ILE A 274 -8.27 16.27 -24.68
C ILE A 274 -7.22 15.15 -24.97
N SER A 275 -7.53 14.22 -25.86
CA SER A 275 -6.60 13.19 -26.34
C SER A 275 -5.26 13.81 -26.76
N PRO A 276 -4.10 13.22 -26.41
CA PRO A 276 -3.91 11.88 -25.83
C PRO A 276 -3.96 11.82 -24.29
N TYR A 277 -4.30 12.90 -23.60
CA TYR A 277 -4.28 12.92 -22.15
C TYR A 277 -5.53 12.23 -21.57
N THR A 278 -5.36 11.32 -20.62
CA THR A 278 -6.48 10.57 -20.01
C THR A 278 -6.76 11.00 -18.57
N TRP A 279 -5.77 11.56 -17.88
CA TRP A 279 -5.90 12.09 -16.53
C TRP A 279 -4.89 13.22 -16.26
N ALA A 280 -5.03 13.92 -15.14
CA ALA A 280 -4.13 15.00 -14.75
C ALA A 280 -3.82 14.95 -13.25
N TYR A 281 -2.65 15.45 -12.85
CA TYR A 281 -2.20 15.46 -11.46
C TYR A 281 -1.78 16.85 -10.95
N CYS A 282 -1.75 16.99 -9.63
CA CYS A 282 -1.33 18.17 -8.90
C CYS A 282 -0.56 17.79 -7.64
N LEU A 283 0.59 18.42 -7.39
CA LEU A 283 1.25 18.37 -6.08
C LEU A 283 0.65 19.45 -5.17
N THR A 284 -0.39 19.12 -4.42
CA THR A 284 -1.14 20.06 -3.57
C THR A 284 -0.37 20.47 -2.32
N SER A 285 0.48 19.57 -1.82
CA SER A 285 1.50 19.85 -0.82
C SER A 285 2.76 19.11 -1.22
N PHE A 286 3.92 19.74 -1.19
CA PHE A 286 5.18 19.15 -1.69
C PHE A 286 6.32 19.19 -0.67
N GLU A 287 6.08 19.79 0.49
CA GLU A 287 7.07 19.98 1.57
C GLU A 287 6.43 19.87 2.97
N ALA A 288 5.41 19.04 3.13
CA ALA A 288 4.78 18.84 4.43
C ALA A 288 5.76 18.19 5.42
N PRO A 289 5.81 18.66 6.68
CA PRO A 289 6.78 18.16 7.67
C PRO A 289 6.43 16.76 8.20
N THR A 290 5.19 16.31 8.04
CA THR A 290 4.70 15.02 8.53
C THR A 290 3.72 14.39 7.54
N PHE A 291 3.54 13.08 7.64
CA PHE A 291 2.51 12.34 6.90
C PHE A 291 1.13 12.96 7.14
N ASP A 292 0.75 13.19 8.40
CA ASP A 292 -0.57 13.75 8.75
C ASP A 292 -0.80 15.15 8.18
N ALA A 293 0.26 15.97 8.09
CA ALA A 293 0.18 17.30 7.49
C ALA A 293 -0.04 17.21 5.97
N ALA A 294 0.58 16.25 5.29
CA ALA A 294 0.30 15.98 3.88
C ALA A 294 -1.11 15.40 3.69
N LEU A 295 -1.50 14.42 4.51
CA LEU A 295 -2.80 13.78 4.49
C LEU A 295 -3.93 14.80 4.67
N SER A 296 -3.77 15.73 5.61
CA SER A 296 -4.76 16.77 5.92
C SER A 296 -4.66 18.02 5.03
N ALA A 297 -3.76 18.05 4.05
CA ALA A 297 -3.62 19.20 3.17
C ALA A 297 -4.89 19.40 2.34
N PRO A 298 -5.32 20.66 2.08
CA PRO A 298 -6.49 20.91 1.25
C PRO A 298 -6.37 20.26 -0.13
N PRO A 299 -7.42 19.56 -0.61
CA PRO A 299 -7.39 18.92 -1.93
C PRO A 299 -7.36 19.95 -3.06
N ALA A 300 -6.91 19.51 -4.24
CA ALA A 300 -6.96 20.35 -5.44
C ALA A 300 -8.40 20.60 -5.90
N ASP A 301 -8.67 21.80 -6.46
CA ASP A 301 -9.97 22.13 -7.04
C ASP A 301 -10.09 21.56 -8.46
N ARG A 302 -10.69 20.38 -8.56
CA ARG A 302 -10.89 19.66 -9.83
C ARG A 302 -11.94 20.30 -10.73
N THR A 303 -12.73 21.26 -10.24
CA THR A 303 -13.71 21.99 -11.05
C THR A 303 -13.08 23.13 -11.84
N ALA A 304 -11.83 23.51 -11.52
CA ALA A 304 -11.07 24.53 -12.20
C ALA A 304 -9.68 24.02 -12.66
N PRO A 305 -9.58 23.10 -13.64
CA PRO A 305 -8.32 22.41 -13.97
C PRO A 305 -7.15 23.32 -14.37
N MET A 306 -7.41 24.56 -14.79
CA MET A 306 -6.37 25.54 -15.16
C MET A 306 -5.82 26.34 -13.98
N THR A 307 -6.45 26.30 -12.81
CA THR A 307 -6.06 27.08 -11.61
C THR A 307 -6.18 26.31 -10.30
N GLY A 308 -6.76 25.12 -10.31
CA GLY A 308 -7.12 24.34 -9.13
C GLY A 308 -5.94 23.69 -8.42
N CYS A 309 -4.76 23.69 -9.04
CA CYS A 309 -3.52 23.22 -8.42
C CYS A 309 -2.81 24.39 -7.73
N GLY A 310 -3.36 24.88 -6.61
CA GLY A 310 -2.75 25.98 -5.85
C GLY A 310 -2.61 27.29 -6.64
N GLY A 311 -3.48 27.54 -7.62
CA GLY A 311 -3.41 28.67 -8.55
C GLY A 311 -2.81 28.34 -9.91
N HIS A 312 -2.33 27.10 -10.12
CA HIS A 312 -1.73 26.63 -11.36
C HIS A 312 -2.61 25.57 -12.07
N PRO A 313 -2.35 25.30 -13.37
CA PRO A 313 -2.96 24.18 -14.07
C PRO A 313 -2.53 22.83 -13.45
N PHE A 314 -3.39 21.83 -13.58
CA PHE A 314 -2.96 20.44 -13.42
C PHE A 314 -2.05 20.04 -14.59
N SER A 315 -1.02 19.25 -14.32
CA SER A 315 -0.20 18.61 -15.36
C SER A 315 -0.97 17.43 -15.95
N ARG A 316 -1.15 17.42 -17.27
CA ARG A 316 -1.97 16.41 -17.97
C ARG A 316 -1.08 15.26 -18.40
N LEU A 317 -1.49 14.04 -18.11
CA LEU A 317 -0.72 12.82 -18.36
C LEU A 317 -1.28 12.05 -19.56
N SER A 318 -0.38 11.68 -20.46
CA SER A 318 -0.63 10.74 -21.54
C SER A 318 0.21 9.50 -21.30
N ARG A 319 -0.38 8.32 -21.48
CA ARG A 319 0.31 7.04 -21.30
C ARG A 319 1.31 6.84 -22.44
N VAL A 320 2.52 6.42 -22.10
CA VAL A 320 3.51 6.00 -23.09
C VAL A 320 3.18 4.56 -23.45
N ASP A 321 2.61 4.36 -24.63
CA ASP A 321 2.39 3.01 -25.15
C ASP A 321 3.75 2.31 -25.32
N THR A 322 3.92 1.17 -24.65
CA THR A 322 5.08 0.30 -24.92
C THR A 322 4.92 -0.27 -26.34
N PRO A 323 5.93 -0.14 -27.23
CA PRO A 323 5.83 -0.58 -28.62
C PRO A 323 5.47 -2.06 -28.84
#